data_AF-A0A7C1HYV3-F1
#
_entry.id   AF-A0A7C1HYV3-F1
#
_cell.length_a   1.000
_cell.length_b   1.000
_cell.length_c   1.000
_cell.angle_alpha   90.00
_cell.angle_beta   90.00
_cell.angle_gamma   90.00
#
_symmetry.space_group_name_H-M   'P 1'
#
loop_
_entity.id
_entity.type
_entity.pdbx_description
1 polymer ?
#
loop_
_entity_poly.entity_id
_entity_poly.type
_entity_poly.pdbx_seq_one_letter_code
_entity_poly.pdbx_strand_id
1 'polypeptide(L)'
;MKKKEESENFQQVKNKFGIFATARNKKSFELFLNEQKQALIQEYKVVEGKNPTNLLESKVIMGNKEGVKLTNYAWWGTVIFVDHSDVDAFLVFVIPNGVSKEFEGVINTILNSVKFLQKE
;
A
#
# COMPACT_ATOMS: atom_id res chain seq x y z
N MET A 1 -23.48 -30.42 28.46
CA MET A 1 -23.53 -30.03 27.04
C MET A 1 -22.76 -28.73 26.86
N LYS A 2 -21.57 -28.77 26.26
CA LYS A 2 -20.77 -27.57 25.95
C LYS A 2 -21.35 -26.93 24.68
N LYS A 3 -21.79 -25.67 24.77
CA LYS A 3 -22.10 -24.85 23.59
C LYS A 3 -20.82 -24.72 22.78
N LYS A 4 -20.82 -25.29 21.57
CA LYS A 4 -19.85 -24.93 20.52
C LYS A 4 -20.19 -23.49 20.15
N GLU A 5 -19.34 -22.55 20.54
CA GLU A 5 -19.29 -21.25 19.88
C GLU A 5 -18.85 -21.53 18.45
N GLU A 6 -19.83 -21.62 17.55
CA GLU A 6 -19.60 -21.44 16.13
C GLU A 6 -19.11 -20.01 15.97
N SER A 7 -17.79 -19.84 15.98
CA SER A 7 -17.16 -18.63 15.50
C SER A 7 -17.59 -18.49 14.05
N GLU A 8 -18.58 -17.63 13.80
CA GLU A 8 -18.99 -17.22 12.47
C GLU A 8 -17.73 -16.93 11.68
N ASN A 9 -17.49 -17.78 10.69
CA ASN A 9 -16.40 -17.64 9.76
C ASN A 9 -16.79 -16.45 8.88
N PHE A 10 -16.62 -15.23 9.40
CA PHE A 10 -16.75 -13.99 8.63
C PHE A 10 -15.88 -14.22 7.41
N GLN A 11 -16.52 -14.43 6.25
CA GLN A 11 -15.81 -14.43 4.98
C GLN A 11 -15.10 -13.09 4.92
N GLN A 12 -13.81 -13.11 5.24
CA GLN A 12 -13.04 -11.92 5.47
C GLN A 12 -13.10 -11.12 4.17
N VAL A 13 -13.76 -9.95 4.18
CA VAL A 13 -13.92 -9.13 2.99
C VAL A 13 -12.52 -8.80 2.46
N LYS A 14 -12.13 -9.41 1.34
CA LYS A 14 -10.77 -9.29 0.77
C LYS A 14 -10.64 -8.11 -0.19
N ASN A 15 -11.74 -7.68 -0.79
CA ASN A 15 -11.81 -6.53 -1.70
C ASN A 15 -11.75 -5.23 -0.89
N LYS A 16 -10.53 -4.83 -0.51
CA LYS A 16 -10.24 -3.64 0.28
C LYS A 16 -9.17 -2.81 -0.43
N PHE A 17 -9.22 -1.50 -0.20
CA PHE A 17 -8.26 -0.55 -0.74
C PHE A 17 -8.16 0.63 0.23
N GLY A 18 -6.94 1.05 0.53
CA GLY A 18 -6.67 2.15 1.46
C GLY A 18 -5.85 3.25 0.81
N ILE A 19 -6.16 4.50 1.14
CA ILE A 19 -5.35 5.66 0.77
C ILE A 19 -5.06 6.45 2.05
N PHE A 20 -3.80 6.74 2.28
CA PHE A 20 -3.33 7.50 3.44
C PHE A 20 -2.43 8.63 2.99
N ALA A 21 -2.41 9.71 3.77
CA ALA A 21 -1.45 10.79 3.62
C ALA A 21 -0.58 10.85 4.86
N THR A 22 0.72 11.02 4.67
CA THR A 22 1.68 11.27 5.76
C THR A 22 2.41 12.57 5.50
N ALA A 23 2.63 13.38 6.53
CA ALA A 23 3.38 14.62 6.41
C ALA A 23 4.82 14.34 5.94
N ARG A 24 5.35 15.18 5.05
CA ARG A 24 6.71 15.06 4.50
C ARG A 24 7.76 15.43 5.54
N ASN A 25 7.50 16.42 6.39
CA ASN A 25 8.40 16.83 7.48
C ASN A 25 9.84 17.10 6.99
N LYS A 26 9.98 17.82 5.85
CA LYS A 26 11.26 18.13 5.19
C LYS A 26 12.07 16.92 4.70
N LYS A 27 11.49 15.72 4.68
CA LYS A 27 12.15 14.50 4.19
C LYS A 27 12.13 14.44 2.67
N SER A 28 13.21 13.95 2.06
CA SER A 28 13.20 13.62 0.63
C SER A 28 12.35 12.36 0.39
N PHE A 29 11.78 12.22 -0.80
CA PHE A 29 11.01 11.03 -1.13
C PHE A 29 11.85 9.74 -1.07
N GLU A 30 13.10 9.81 -1.51
CA GLU A 30 14.04 8.68 -1.44
C GLU A 30 14.30 8.22 -0.01
N LEU A 31 14.58 9.16 0.90
CA LEU A 31 14.80 8.83 2.31
C LEU A 31 13.54 8.25 2.94
N PHE A 32 12.39 8.86 2.69
CA PHE A 32 11.10 8.34 3.14
C PHE A 32 10.86 6.92 2.63
N LEU A 33 11.03 6.68 1.33
CA LEU A 33 10.81 5.37 0.72
C LEU A 33 11.74 4.30 1.31
N ASN A 34 13.01 4.62 1.53
CA ASN A 34 13.96 3.70 2.14
C ASN A 34 13.56 3.33 3.58
N GLU A 35 13.12 4.28 4.39
CA GLU A 35 12.60 4.00 5.73
C GLU A 35 11.36 3.10 5.68
N GLN A 36 10.41 3.39 4.78
CA GLN A 36 9.20 2.57 4.63
C GLN A 36 9.54 1.14 4.21
N LYS A 37 10.48 0.94 3.29
CA LYS A 37 10.96 -0.39 2.90
C LYS A 37 11.50 -1.17 4.10
N GLN A 38 12.36 -0.55 4.91
CA GLN A 38 12.94 -1.20 6.08
C GLN A 38 11.86 -1.51 7.13
N ALA A 39 10.92 -0.60 7.36
CA ALA A 39 9.81 -0.81 8.28
C ALA A 39 8.94 -2.01 7.84
N LEU A 40 8.58 -2.08 6.55
CA LEU A 40 7.78 -3.19 5.99
C LEU A 40 8.52 -4.53 6.08
N ILE A 41 9.81 -4.58 5.75
CA ILE A 41 10.63 -5.80 5.87
C ILE A 41 10.74 -6.25 7.33
N GLN A 42 10.95 -5.30 8.26
CA GLN A 42 11.02 -5.60 9.68
C GLN A 42 9.68 -6.12 10.22
N GLU A 43 8.57 -5.50 9.85
CA GLU A 43 7.22 -5.96 10.19
C GLU A 43 6.99 -7.37 9.65
N TYR A 44 7.30 -7.60 8.36
CA TYR A 44 7.19 -8.91 7.73
C TYR A 44 7.95 -9.97 8.54
N LYS A 45 9.21 -9.69 8.90
CA LYS A 45 10.04 -10.61 9.67
C LYS A 45 9.45 -10.92 11.05
N VAL A 46 8.88 -9.93 11.72
CA VAL A 46 8.24 -10.10 13.03
C VAL A 46 6.99 -10.97 12.93
N VAL A 47 6.17 -10.77 11.89
CA VAL A 47 4.89 -11.47 11.74
C VAL A 47 5.06 -12.87 11.15
N GLU A 48 5.84 -13.01 10.07
CA GLU A 48 6.00 -14.27 9.32
C GLU A 48 7.21 -15.10 9.78
N GLY A 49 8.05 -14.57 10.68
CA GLY A 49 9.23 -15.26 11.21
C GLY A 49 10.37 -15.46 10.21
N LYS A 50 10.28 -14.86 9.02
CA LYS A 50 11.26 -14.99 7.92
C LYS A 50 11.37 -13.69 7.13
N ASN A 51 12.45 -13.54 6.35
CA ASN A 51 12.57 -12.41 5.43
C ASN A 51 11.62 -12.57 4.23
N PRO A 52 11.05 -11.47 3.70
CA PRO A 52 10.31 -11.51 2.45
C PRO A 52 11.22 -11.94 1.29
N THR A 53 10.64 -12.59 0.29
CA THR A 53 11.32 -13.03 -0.93
C THR A 53 10.63 -12.43 -2.16
N ASN A 54 11.34 -12.43 -3.31
CA ASN A 54 10.81 -11.90 -4.57
C ASN A 54 10.33 -10.45 -4.44
N LEU A 55 11.09 -9.63 -3.71
CA LEU A 55 10.85 -8.20 -3.57
C LEU A 55 10.90 -7.55 -4.95
N LEU A 56 9.82 -6.86 -5.33
CA LEU A 56 9.73 -6.17 -6.60
C LEU A 56 9.40 -4.71 -6.39
N GLU A 57 10.21 -3.85 -7.00
CA GLU A 57 9.98 -2.42 -7.10
C GLU A 57 9.67 -2.05 -8.53
N SER A 58 8.62 -1.25 -8.72
CA SER A 58 8.27 -0.73 -10.04
C SER A 58 7.83 0.72 -9.93
N LYS A 59 8.20 1.52 -10.93
CA LYS A 59 7.71 2.89 -11.06
C LYS A 59 6.26 2.87 -11.50
N VAL A 60 5.46 3.76 -10.94
CA VAL A 60 4.08 3.99 -11.36
C VAL A 60 3.86 5.47 -11.58
N ILE A 61 3.01 5.81 -12.55
CA ILE A 61 2.59 7.19 -12.80
C ILE A 61 1.16 7.31 -12.31
N MET A 62 0.91 8.27 -11.42
CA MET A 62 -0.42 8.59 -10.90
C MET A 62 -0.71 10.05 -11.20
N GLY A 63 -1.64 10.31 -12.12
CA GLY A 63 -1.86 11.65 -12.66
C GLY A 63 -0.56 12.20 -13.30
N ASN A 64 -0.03 13.28 -12.73
CA ASN A 64 1.24 13.90 -13.13
C ASN A 64 2.40 13.64 -12.14
N LYS A 65 2.23 12.70 -11.19
CA LYS A 65 3.24 12.38 -10.18
C LYS A 65 3.82 10.99 -10.39
N GLU A 66 5.12 10.87 -10.11
CA GLU A 66 5.82 9.58 -10.06
C GLU A 66 5.67 8.97 -8.66
N GLY A 67 5.44 7.65 -8.63
CA GLY A 67 5.40 6.86 -7.43
C GLY A 67 6.18 5.56 -7.58
N VAL A 68 6.35 4.86 -6.46
CA VAL A 68 7.02 3.56 -6.38
C VAL A 68 6.05 2.54 -5.79
N LYS A 69 5.78 1.49 -6.57
CA LYS A 69 5.02 0.32 -6.16
C LYS A 69 5.97 -0.75 -5.62
N LEU A 70 5.73 -1.16 -4.39
CA LEU A 70 6.44 -2.22 -3.68
C LEU A 70 5.55 -3.45 -3.56
N THR A 71 5.99 -4.54 -4.17
CA THR A 71 5.30 -5.84 -4.12
C THR A 71 6.12 -6.83 -3.29
N ASN A 72 5.46 -7.62 -2.44
CA ASN A 72 6.06 -8.57 -1.50
C ASN A 72 6.91 -7.97 -0.36
N TYR A 73 6.93 -6.64 -0.20
CA TYR A 73 7.58 -5.99 0.96
C TYR A 73 6.76 -6.16 2.24
N ALA A 74 5.43 -6.06 2.13
CA ALA A 74 4.51 -6.23 3.25
C ALA A 74 3.90 -7.63 3.22
N TRP A 75 3.79 -8.29 4.38
CA TRP A 75 3.20 -9.64 4.49
C TRP A 75 1.71 -9.63 4.10
N TRP A 76 1.05 -8.49 4.34
CA TRP A 76 -0.38 -8.31 4.10
C TRP A 76 -0.73 -7.82 2.69
N GLY A 77 0.23 -7.35 1.87
CA GLY A 77 -0.15 -6.77 0.57
C GLY A 77 0.92 -6.00 -0.21
N THR A 78 0.42 -5.24 -1.18
CA THR A 78 1.17 -4.33 -2.05
C THR A 78 0.97 -2.88 -1.61
N VAL A 79 2.02 -2.08 -1.67
CA VAL A 79 2.00 -0.67 -1.28
C VAL A 79 2.52 0.20 -2.41
N ILE A 80 1.88 1.35 -2.65
CA ILE A 80 2.34 2.35 -3.61
C ILE A 80 2.59 3.65 -2.86
N PHE A 81 3.80 4.18 -2.97
CA PHE A 81 4.16 5.47 -2.41
C PHE A 81 4.23 6.51 -3.52
N VAL A 82 3.64 7.68 -3.32
CA VAL A 82 3.65 8.78 -4.30
C VAL A 82 4.16 10.05 -3.65
N ASP A 83 5.08 10.74 -4.33
CA ASP A 83 5.48 12.09 -3.96
C ASP A 83 4.40 13.08 -4.43
N HIS A 84 3.62 13.61 -3.49
CA HIS A 84 2.73 14.73 -3.78
C HIS A 84 3.49 16.05 -3.65
N SER A 85 4.32 16.39 -4.64
CA SER A 85 5.25 17.52 -4.55
C SER A 85 4.59 18.88 -4.27
N ASP A 86 3.31 19.03 -4.60
CA ASP A 86 2.58 20.31 -4.47
C ASP A 86 2.02 20.54 -3.05
N VAL A 87 2.13 19.55 -2.16
CA VAL A 87 1.76 19.65 -0.74
C VAL A 87 2.86 19.01 0.13
N ASP A 88 2.96 19.39 1.40
CA ASP A 88 3.98 18.82 2.31
C ASP A 88 3.59 17.41 2.79
N ALA A 89 3.27 16.49 1.86
CA ALA A 89 2.87 15.13 2.17
C ALA A 89 3.35 14.10 1.14
N PHE A 90 3.43 12.85 1.60
CA PHE A 90 3.49 11.66 0.76
C PHE A 90 2.14 10.95 0.81
N LEU A 91 1.75 10.34 -0.30
CA LEU A 91 0.57 9.48 -0.34
C LEU A 91 0.99 8.01 -0.34
N VAL A 92 0.17 7.22 0.34
CA VAL A 92 0.36 5.77 0.49
C VAL A 92 -0.92 5.08 0.08
N PHE A 93 -0.86 4.27 -0.98
CA PHE A 93 -1.96 3.44 -1.43
C PHE A 93 -1.68 1.99 -1.03
N VAL A 94 -2.69 1.33 -0.47
CA VAL A 94 -2.58 0.00 0.12
C VAL A 94 -3.56 -0.95 -0.57
N ILE A 95 -3.03 -2.04 -1.10
CA ILE A 95 -3.78 -3.10 -1.78
C ILE A 95 -3.48 -4.43 -1.06
N PRO A 96 -4.41 -4.94 -0.23
CA PRO A 96 -4.22 -6.20 0.48
C PRO A 96 -4.13 -7.41 -0.46
N ASN A 97 -3.46 -8.46 0.02
CA ASN A 97 -3.38 -9.73 -0.70
C ASN A 97 -4.76 -10.40 -0.82
N GLY A 98 -5.00 -11.07 -1.95
CA GLY A 98 -6.22 -11.85 -2.16
C GLY A 98 -7.45 -11.03 -2.59
N VAL A 99 -7.26 -9.79 -3.03
CA VAL A 99 -8.28 -9.06 -3.80
C VAL A 99 -8.68 -9.85 -5.05
N SER A 100 -9.95 -9.79 -5.43
CA SER A 100 -10.45 -10.40 -6.67
C SER A 100 -9.91 -9.68 -7.91
N LYS A 101 -9.81 -10.38 -9.05
CA LYS A 101 -9.34 -9.78 -10.32
C LYS A 101 -10.24 -8.65 -10.79
N GLU A 102 -11.56 -8.80 -10.57
CA GLU A 102 -12.52 -7.74 -10.86
C GLU A 102 -12.22 -6.48 -10.03
N PHE A 103 -11.89 -6.66 -8.75
CA PHE A 103 -11.55 -5.55 -7.87
C PHE A 103 -10.17 -4.95 -8.17
N GLU A 104 -9.19 -5.75 -8.60
CA GLU A 104 -7.93 -5.23 -9.15
C GLU A 104 -8.18 -4.31 -10.34
N GLY A 105 -9.13 -4.66 -11.22
CA GLY A 105 -9.59 -3.81 -12.31
C GLY A 105 -10.11 -2.46 -11.80
N VAL A 106 -10.97 -2.47 -10.78
CA VAL A 106 -11.49 -1.25 -10.14
C VAL A 106 -10.36 -0.42 -9.53
N ILE A 107 -9.43 -1.04 -8.81
CA ILE A 107 -8.26 -0.33 -8.24
C ILE A 107 -7.45 0.33 -9.36
N ASN A 108 -7.17 -0.38 -10.45
CA ASN A 108 -6.44 0.20 -11.58
C ASN A 108 -7.19 1.39 -12.20
N THR A 109 -8.52 1.30 -12.33
CA THR A 109 -9.35 2.45 -12.76
C THR A 109 -9.22 3.62 -11.79
N ILE A 110 -9.26 3.38 -10.48
CA ILE A 110 -9.08 4.43 -9.46
C ILE A 110 -7.71 5.07 -9.63
N LEU A 111 -6.62 4.29 -9.64
CA LEU A 111 -5.24 4.79 -9.75
C LEU A 111 -5.03 5.62 -11.02
N ASN A 112 -5.61 5.19 -12.15
CA ASN A 112 -5.53 5.90 -13.44
C ASN A 112 -6.41 7.17 -13.49
N SER A 113 -7.39 7.28 -12.60
CA SER A 113 -8.30 8.44 -12.52
C SER A 113 -7.80 9.54 -11.57
N VAL A 114 -6.78 9.26 -10.75
CA VAL A 114 -6.25 10.23 -9.78
C VAL A 114 -5.73 11.47 -10.49
N LYS A 115 -6.20 12.64 -10.05
CA LYS A 115 -5.75 13.95 -10.48
C LYS A 115 -5.30 14.75 -9.27
N PHE A 116 -4.10 15.27 -9.33
CA PHE A 116 -3.58 16.19 -8.31
C PHE A 116 -3.90 17.62 -8.75
N LEU A 117 -4.75 18.29 -7.97
CA LEU A 117 -5.07 19.70 -8.21
C LEU A 117 -3.85 20.54 -7.80
N GLN A 118 -3.44 21.45 -8.68
CA GLN A 118 -2.41 22.43 -8.34
C GLN A 118 -2.99 23.42 -7.33
N LYS A 119 -2.15 23.87 -6.41
CA LYS A 119 -2.52 24.96 -5.49
C LYS A 119 -2.61 26.24 -6.32
N GLU A 120 -3.79 26.85 -6.38
CA GLU A 120 -4.01 28.18 -6.98
C GLU A 120 -3.17 29.26 -6.29
#